data_AF-A0A8J3UWU2-F1
#
_entry.id   AF-A0A8J3UWU2-F1
#
_cell.length_a   1.000
_cell.length_b   1.000
_cell.length_c   1.000
_cell.angle_alpha   90.00
_cell.angle_beta   90.00
_cell.angle_gamma   90.00
#
_symmetry.space_group_name_H-M   'P 1'
#
loop_
_entity.id
_entity.type
_entity.pdbx_description
1 polymer ?
#
loop_
_entity_poly.entity_id
_entity_poly.type
_entity_poly.pdbx_seq_one_letter_code
_entity_poly.pdbx_strand_id
1 'polypeptide(L)'
;MLNALEIVTTVVVGLMVGVEFSVAFVISPILNALPDDSSQRGRSHGGRMLGAVMPFWYIGSLVLSAVWAIAGWHHDGAGLVVIAGALLILSVIMSILLLVPINNRGKTWTTENRPADWKEQMNRWDRFHYVRVAVLIAAFALLVAALA
;
A
#
# COMPACT_ATOMS: atom_id res chain seq x y z
N MET A 1 21.26 1.96 19.57
CA MET A 1 19.81 2.22 19.50
C MET A 1 19.36 2.51 18.08
N LEU A 2 20.13 3.28 17.29
CA LEU A 2 19.84 3.53 15.89
C LEU A 2 19.68 2.24 15.08
N ASN A 3 20.65 1.31 15.11
CA ASN A 3 20.55 0.04 14.35
C ASN A 3 19.25 -0.77 14.61
N ALA A 4 18.76 -0.78 15.86
CA ALA A 4 17.50 -1.45 16.19
C ALA A 4 16.30 -0.75 15.54
N LEU A 5 16.28 0.60 15.54
CA LEU A 5 15.27 1.39 14.85
C LEU A 5 15.29 1.12 13.34
N GLU A 6 16.46 1.07 12.72
CA GLU A 6 16.62 0.84 11.28
C GLU A 6 16.10 -0.54 10.86
N ILE A 7 16.47 -1.58 11.61
CA ILE A 7 16.00 -2.95 11.40
C ILE A 7 14.49 -3.02 11.59
N VAL A 8 13.96 -2.48 12.68
CA VAL A 8 12.50 -2.50 12.96
C VAL A 8 11.75 -1.74 11.87
N THR A 9 12.24 -0.58 11.45
CA THR A 9 11.63 0.22 10.38
C THR A 9 11.60 -0.58 9.08
N THR A 10 12.72 -1.19 8.70
CA THR A 10 12.84 -1.99 7.48
C THR A 10 11.90 -3.19 7.51
N VAL A 11 11.81 -3.91 8.63
CA VAL A 11 10.90 -5.06 8.78
C VAL A 11 9.44 -4.63 8.69
N VAL A 12 9.04 -3.57 9.41
CA VAL A 12 7.66 -3.08 9.42
C VAL A 12 7.23 -2.60 8.04
N VAL A 13 8.07 -1.80 7.37
CA VAL A 13 7.80 -1.34 6.00
C VAL A 13 7.76 -2.53 5.04
N GLY A 14 8.70 -3.47 5.14
CA GLY A 14 8.74 -4.66 4.30
C GLY A 14 7.48 -5.52 4.41
N LEU A 15 6.95 -5.72 5.61
CA LEU A 15 5.68 -6.42 5.82
C LEU A 15 4.49 -5.68 5.19
N MET A 16 4.43 -4.35 5.35
CA MET A 16 3.39 -3.52 4.72
C MET A 16 3.46 -3.61 3.18
N VAL A 17 4.64 -3.49 2.60
CA VAL A 17 4.85 -3.63 1.15
C VAL A 17 4.50 -5.05 0.68
N GLY A 18 4.83 -6.07 1.47
CA GLY A 18 4.47 -7.46 1.19
C GLY A 18 2.96 -7.69 1.12
N VAL A 19 2.19 -7.07 2.02
CA VAL A 19 0.71 -7.11 1.97
C VAL A 19 0.20 -6.45 0.68
N GLU A 20 0.68 -5.26 0.34
CA GLU A 20 0.24 -4.53 -0.87
C GLU A 20 0.64 -5.25 -2.16
N PHE A 21 1.81 -5.89 -2.18
CA PHE A 21 2.26 -6.76 -3.26
C PHE A 21 1.36 -7.98 -3.41
N SER A 22 1.05 -8.68 -2.32
CA SER A 22 0.14 -9.82 -2.32
C SER A 22 -1.25 -9.43 -2.84
N VAL A 23 -1.75 -8.25 -2.48
CA VAL A 23 -3.00 -7.72 -3.03
C VAL A 23 -2.96 -7.64 -4.55
N ALA A 24 -1.89 -7.07 -5.12
CA ALA A 24 -1.76 -6.89 -6.56
C ALA A 24 -1.57 -8.21 -7.33
N PHE A 25 -0.69 -9.10 -6.85
CA PHE A 25 -0.21 -10.24 -7.63
C PHE A 25 -0.82 -11.59 -7.22
N VAL A 26 -1.54 -11.65 -6.11
CA VAL A 26 -2.15 -12.89 -5.61
C VAL A 26 -3.66 -12.71 -5.44
N ILE A 27 -4.08 -11.76 -4.61
CA ILE A 27 -5.50 -11.60 -4.25
C ILE A 27 -6.30 -11.08 -5.43
N SER A 28 -5.89 -10.00 -6.10
CA SER A 28 -6.60 -9.48 -7.28
C SER A 28 -6.75 -10.53 -8.39
N PRO A 29 -5.70 -11.28 -8.79
CA PRO A 29 -5.84 -12.38 -9.75
C PRO A 29 -6.80 -13.48 -9.31
N ILE A 30 -6.74 -13.93 -8.04
CA ILE A 30 -7.69 -14.92 -7.50
C ILE A 30 -9.12 -14.40 -7.62
N LEU A 31 -9.38 -13.18 -7.17
CA LEU A 31 -10.72 -12.60 -7.22
C LEU A 31 -11.20 -12.39 -8.66
N ASN A 32 -10.32 -12.07 -9.60
CA ASN A 32 -10.67 -11.90 -11.02
C ASN A 32 -11.01 -13.21 -11.73
N ALA A 33 -10.52 -14.34 -11.24
CA ALA A 33 -10.84 -15.66 -11.77
C ALA A 33 -12.19 -16.23 -11.27
N LEU A 34 -12.78 -15.62 -10.23
CA LEU A 34 -14.06 -16.06 -9.67
C LEU A 34 -15.26 -15.53 -10.48
N PRO A 35 -16.43 -16.19 -10.38
CA PRO A 35 -17.68 -15.62 -10.89
C PRO A 35 -17.91 -14.20 -10.37
N ASP A 36 -18.53 -13.35 -11.19
CA ASP A 36 -18.67 -11.91 -10.95
C ASP A 36 -19.21 -11.56 -9.56
N ASP A 37 -20.16 -12.34 -9.06
CA ASP A 37 -20.80 -12.10 -7.76
C ASP A 37 -19.87 -12.46 -6.60
N SER A 38 -19.10 -13.55 -6.73
CA SER A 38 -18.09 -13.95 -5.75
C SER A 38 -16.91 -12.98 -5.75
N SER A 39 -16.46 -12.56 -6.93
CA SER A 39 -15.40 -11.55 -7.10
C SER A 39 -15.78 -10.24 -6.43
N GLN A 40 -16.99 -9.75 -6.70
CA GLN A 40 -17.51 -8.53 -6.11
C GLN A 40 -17.60 -8.61 -4.58
N ARG A 41 -18.19 -9.68 -4.03
CA ARG A 41 -18.32 -9.84 -2.58
C ARG A 41 -16.95 -9.91 -1.89
N GLY A 42 -16.01 -10.64 -2.51
CA GLY A 42 -14.63 -10.74 -2.04
C GLY A 42 -13.94 -9.38 -1.99
N ARG A 43 -14.05 -8.58 -3.07
CA ARG A 43 -13.49 -7.22 -3.13
C ARG A 43 -14.12 -6.28 -2.10
N SER A 44 -15.45 -6.30 -1.93
CA SER A 44 -16.13 -5.46 -0.96
C SER A 44 -15.77 -5.82 0.49
N HIS A 45 -15.68 -7.11 0.82
CA HIS A 45 -15.27 -7.56 2.15
C HIS A 45 -13.79 -7.26 2.41
N GLY A 46 -12.90 -7.63 1.48
CA GLY A 46 -11.47 -7.34 1.57
C GLY A 46 -11.20 -5.85 1.69
N GLY A 47 -11.91 -5.01 0.93
CA GLY A 47 -11.80 -3.55 1.02
C GLY A 47 -12.21 -2.99 2.38
N ARG A 48 -13.19 -3.58 3.08
CA ARG A 48 -13.56 -3.18 4.45
C ARG A 48 -12.48 -3.57 5.45
N MET A 49 -12.01 -4.83 5.40
CA MET A 49 -10.99 -5.35 6.31
C MET A 49 -9.65 -4.61 6.13
N LEU A 50 -9.11 -4.59 4.91
CA LEU A 50 -7.85 -3.90 4.62
C LEU A 50 -7.98 -2.39 4.84
N GLY A 51 -9.11 -1.80 4.48
CA GLY A 51 -9.35 -0.37 4.69
C GLY A 51 -9.32 0.05 6.16
N ALA A 52 -9.64 -0.84 7.10
CA ALA A 52 -9.55 -0.59 8.54
C ALA A 52 -8.13 -0.75 9.08
N VAL A 53 -7.35 -1.66 8.53
CA VAL A 53 -6.02 -2.04 9.07
C VAL A 53 -4.88 -1.27 8.42
N MET A 54 -4.95 -1.02 7.11
CA MET A 54 -3.87 -0.39 6.34
C MET A 54 -3.45 1.01 6.83
N PRO A 55 -4.35 1.92 7.27
CA PRO A 55 -3.92 3.22 7.77
C PRO A 55 -2.88 3.15 8.89
N PHE A 56 -3.01 2.17 9.80
CA PHE A 56 -2.05 1.98 10.88
C PHE A 56 -0.67 1.54 10.37
N TRP A 57 -0.62 0.65 9.37
CA TRP A 57 0.62 0.25 8.73
C TRP A 57 1.32 1.42 8.03
N TYR A 58 0.57 2.25 7.31
CA TYR A 58 1.13 3.43 6.62
C TYR A 58 1.63 4.49 7.59
N ILE A 59 0.83 4.82 8.61
CA ILE A 59 1.21 5.82 9.62
C ILE A 59 2.44 5.33 10.40
N GLY A 60 2.43 4.07 10.85
CA GLY A 60 3.57 3.47 11.54
C GLY A 60 4.85 3.49 10.69
N SER A 61 4.74 3.09 9.42
CA SER A 61 5.86 3.12 8.46
C SER A 61 6.44 4.53 8.27
N LEU A 62 5.57 5.53 8.12
CA LEU A 62 5.97 6.94 7.95
C LEU A 62 6.63 7.51 9.20
N VAL A 63 6.05 7.26 10.38
CA VAL A 63 6.60 7.71 11.65
C VAL A 63 7.98 7.09 11.88
N LEU A 64 8.12 5.78 11.70
CA LEU A 64 9.39 5.08 11.84
C LEU A 64 10.45 5.62 10.88
N SER A 65 10.10 5.80 9.60
CA SER A 65 11.01 6.34 8.58
C SER A 65 11.42 7.79 8.89
N ALA A 66 10.50 8.61 9.40
CA ALA A 66 10.80 9.99 9.79
C ALA A 66 11.73 10.06 11.01
N VAL A 67 11.48 9.23 12.03
CA VAL A 67 12.36 9.14 13.21
C VAL A 67 13.75 8.65 12.81
N TRP A 68 13.85 7.67 11.91
CA TRP A 68 15.13 7.23 11.37
C TRP A 68 15.85 8.36 10.63
N ALA A 69 15.18 9.06 9.70
CA ALA A 69 15.78 10.16 8.97
C ALA A 69 16.34 11.26 9.90
N ILE A 70 15.60 11.61 10.96
CA ILE A 70 16.02 12.62 11.94
C ILE A 70 17.20 12.11 12.79
N ALA A 71 17.11 10.89 13.31
CA ALA A 71 18.13 10.32 14.19
C ALA A 71 19.43 9.97 13.44
N GLY A 72 19.32 9.63 12.15
CA GLY A 72 20.42 9.25 11.27
C GLY A 72 20.94 10.37 10.38
N TRP A 73 20.55 11.63 10.60
CA TRP A 73 20.78 12.76 9.69
C TRP A 73 22.24 12.95 9.22
N HIS A 74 23.21 12.61 10.08
CA HIS A 74 24.64 12.77 9.80
C HIS A 74 25.31 11.51 9.22
N HIS A 75 24.55 10.44 8.94
CA HIS A 75 25.07 9.22 8.33
C HIS A 75 24.85 9.23 6.81
N ASP A 76 25.73 8.53 6.08
CA ASP A 76 25.76 8.51 4.61
C ASP A 76 24.45 8.01 3.95
N GLY A 77 23.60 7.28 4.68
CA GLY A 77 22.30 6.78 4.21
C GLY A 77 21.11 7.75 4.37
N ALA A 78 21.27 8.89 5.04
CA ALA A 78 20.14 9.78 5.40
C ALA A 78 19.33 10.26 4.19
N GLY A 79 20.00 10.56 3.07
CA GLY A 79 19.34 10.98 1.83
C GLY A 79 18.41 9.90 1.26
N LEU A 80 18.81 8.63 1.32
CA LEU A 80 18.00 7.51 0.85
C LEU A 80 16.74 7.33 1.71
N VAL A 81 16.87 7.47 3.04
CA VAL A 81 15.73 7.40 3.97
C VAL A 81 14.73 8.53 3.72
N VAL A 82 15.21 9.75 3.45
CA VAL A 82 14.35 10.90 3.12
C VAL A 82 13.58 10.66 1.82
N ILE A 83 14.26 10.17 0.77
CA ILE A 83 13.61 9.85 -0.51
C ILE A 83 12.60 8.72 -0.33
N ALA A 84 12.93 7.68 0.44
CA ALA A 84 12.00 6.60 0.77
C ALA A 84 10.75 7.13 1.49
N GLY A 85 10.93 8.01 2.48
CA GLY A 85 9.84 8.69 3.16
C GLY A 85 8.94 9.49 2.20
N ALA A 86 9.55 10.23 1.27
CA ALA A 86 8.81 10.97 0.24
C ALA A 86 7.99 10.04 -0.68
N LEU A 87 8.54 8.88 -1.07
CA LEU A 87 7.82 7.88 -1.85
C LEU A 87 6.68 7.22 -1.07
N LEU A 88 6.85 6.99 0.24
CA LEU A 88 5.75 6.51 1.10
C LEU A 88 4.62 7.55 1.19
N ILE A 89 4.95 8.84 1.33
CA ILE A 89 3.97 9.94 1.29
C ILE A 89 3.26 9.98 -0.06
N LEU A 90 4.00 9.87 -1.17
CA LEU A 90 3.43 9.81 -2.51
C LEU A 90 2.45 8.64 -2.65
N SER A 91 2.80 7.45 -2.12
CA SER A 91 1.90 6.29 -2.11
C SER A 91 0.62 6.54 -1.31
N VAL A 92 0.69 7.26 -0.19
CA VAL A 92 -0.49 7.67 0.59
C VAL A 92 -1.36 8.64 -0.21
N ILE A 93 -0.76 9.64 -0.85
CA ILE A 93 -1.47 10.60 -1.71
C ILE A 93 -2.17 9.88 -2.87
N MET A 94 -1.46 8.99 -3.58
CA MET A 94 -2.05 8.15 -4.63
C MET A 94 -3.25 7.37 -4.10
N SER A 95 -3.13 6.78 -2.90
CA SER A 95 -4.22 6.03 -2.29
C SER A 95 -5.46 6.90 -2.07
N ILE A 96 -5.31 8.03 -1.38
CA ILE A 96 -6.43 8.91 -1.01
C ILE A 96 -7.10 9.52 -2.25
N LEU A 97 -6.33 9.90 -3.27
CA LEU A 97 -6.87 10.57 -4.45
C LEU A 97 -7.41 9.60 -5.50
N LEU A 98 -6.82 8.40 -5.63
CA LEU A 98 -7.10 7.50 -6.77
C LEU A 98 -7.81 6.21 -6.34
N LEU A 99 -7.33 5.54 -5.28
CA LEU A 99 -7.80 4.19 -4.90
C LEU A 99 -8.97 4.23 -3.90
N VAL A 100 -8.85 5.03 -2.84
CA VAL A 100 -9.85 5.15 -1.76
C VAL A 100 -11.23 5.56 -2.28
N PRO A 101 -11.38 6.52 -3.22
CA PRO A 101 -12.68 6.88 -3.76
C PRO A 101 -13.38 5.71 -4.45
N ILE A 102 -12.62 4.90 -5.20
CA ILE A 102 -13.16 3.69 -5.86
C ILE A 102 -13.53 2.64 -4.80
N ASN A 103 -12.66 2.40 -3.82
CA ASN A 103 -12.93 1.45 -2.74
C ASN A 103 -14.16 1.83 -1.91
N ASN A 104 -14.37 3.12 -1.62
CA ASN A 104 -15.52 3.57 -0.84
C ASN A 104 -16.84 3.31 -1.58
N ARG A 105 -16.86 3.44 -2.92
CA ARG A 105 -17.99 2.97 -3.75
C ARG A 105 -18.09 1.44 -3.72
N GLY A 106 -16.99 0.74 -3.96
CA GLY A 106 -16.95 -0.73 -4.01
C GLY A 106 -17.43 -1.42 -2.72
N LYS A 107 -17.20 -0.81 -1.56
CA LYS A 107 -17.63 -1.35 -0.25
C LYS A 107 -19.16 -1.40 -0.09
N THR A 108 -19.92 -0.57 -0.80
CA THR A 108 -21.39 -0.49 -0.70
C THR A 108 -22.11 -1.31 -1.77
N TRP A 109 -21.39 -1.83 -2.75
CA TRP A 109 -21.97 -2.63 -3.81
C TRP A 109 -22.49 -3.97 -3.30
N THR A 110 -23.57 -4.43 -3.92
CA THR A 110 -24.14 -5.78 -3.83
C THR A 110 -24.36 -6.31 -5.23
N THR A 111 -24.79 -7.57 -5.33
CA THR A 111 -25.13 -8.21 -6.60
C THR A 111 -26.27 -7.51 -7.34
N GLU A 112 -27.16 -6.85 -6.60
CA GLU A 112 -28.38 -6.19 -7.11
C GLU A 112 -28.16 -4.73 -7.46
N ASN A 113 -27.22 -4.03 -6.79
CA ASN A 113 -27.09 -2.57 -6.88
C ASN A 113 -25.82 -2.08 -7.59
N ARG A 114 -24.88 -2.97 -7.94
CA ARG A 114 -23.61 -2.57 -8.55
C ARG A 114 -23.86 -1.87 -9.89
N PRO A 115 -23.10 -0.80 -10.21
CA PRO A 115 -23.28 -0.09 -11.47
C PRO A 115 -22.78 -0.96 -12.64
N ALA A 116 -23.29 -0.73 -13.84
CA ALA A 116 -22.92 -1.51 -15.03
C ALA A 116 -21.41 -1.44 -15.36
N ASP A 117 -20.76 -0.32 -15.01
CA ASP A 117 -19.34 -0.05 -15.24
C ASP A 117 -18.41 -0.55 -14.11
N TRP A 118 -18.93 -1.32 -13.14
CA TRP A 118 -18.17 -1.71 -11.95
C TRP A 118 -16.82 -2.39 -12.29
N LYS A 119 -16.77 -3.21 -13.36
CA LYS A 119 -15.54 -3.86 -13.83
C LYS A 119 -14.52 -2.85 -14.36
N GLU A 120 -14.96 -1.82 -15.07
CA GLU A 120 -14.07 -0.77 -15.56
C GLU A 120 -13.46 0.01 -14.38
N GLN A 121 -14.27 0.32 -13.37
CA GLN A 121 -13.79 0.95 -12.14
C GLN A 121 -12.78 0.08 -11.40
N MET A 122 -13.02 -1.23 -11.33
CA MET A 122 -12.11 -2.22 -10.73
C MET A 122 -10.80 -2.36 -11.51
N ASN A 123 -10.86 -2.41 -12.84
CA ASN A 123 -9.65 -2.45 -13.68
C ASN A 123 -8.84 -1.15 -13.58
N ARG A 124 -9.51 0.00 -13.42
CA ARG A 124 -8.83 1.27 -13.14
C ARG A 124 -8.16 1.26 -11.76
N TRP A 125 -8.82 0.71 -10.75
CA TRP A 125 -8.23 0.53 -9.43
C TRP A 125 -6.98 -0.37 -9.49
N ASP A 126 -7.06 -1.53 -10.15
CA ASP A 126 -5.95 -2.46 -10.28
C ASP A 126 -4.74 -1.80 -10.96
N ARG A 127 -4.95 -1.02 -12.04
CA ARG A 127 -3.88 -0.26 -12.72
C ARG A 127 -3.20 0.75 -11.79
N PHE A 128 -3.97 1.55 -11.06
CA PHE A 128 -3.39 2.51 -10.11
C PHE A 128 -2.67 1.80 -8.96
N HIS A 129 -3.19 0.65 -8.52
CA HIS A 129 -2.58 -0.15 -7.47
C HIS A 129 -1.24 -0.75 -7.90
N TYR A 130 -1.11 -1.24 -9.14
CA TYR A 130 0.19 -1.69 -9.67
C TYR A 130 1.26 -0.60 -9.65
N VAL A 131 0.93 0.61 -10.11
CA VAL A 131 1.87 1.75 -10.07
C VAL A 131 2.24 2.07 -8.63
N ARG A 132 1.26 2.07 -7.72
CA ARG A 132 1.49 2.32 -6.30
C ARG A 132 2.39 1.26 -5.66
N VAL A 133 2.23 -0.02 -6.00
CA VAL A 133 3.10 -1.10 -5.53
C VAL A 133 4.53 -0.91 -6.02
N ALA A 134 4.74 -0.47 -7.27
CA ALA A 134 6.08 -0.15 -7.75
C ALA A 134 6.75 0.98 -6.95
N VAL A 135 5.99 2.04 -6.61
CA VAL A 135 6.47 3.14 -5.73
C VAL A 135 6.85 2.61 -4.34
N LEU A 136 6.03 1.73 -3.77
CA LEU A 136 6.28 1.11 -2.46
C LEU A 136 7.52 0.23 -2.46
N ILE A 137 7.71 -0.58 -3.50
CA ILE A 137 8.91 -1.42 -3.66
C ILE A 137 10.16 -0.55 -3.78
N ALA A 138 10.10 0.54 -4.55
CA ALA A 138 11.20 1.49 -4.65
C ALA A 138 11.54 2.13 -3.30
N ALA A 139 10.52 2.57 -2.55
CA ALA A 139 10.71 3.10 -1.20
C ALA A 139 11.37 2.08 -0.26
N PHE A 140 10.89 0.84 -0.28
CA PHE A 140 11.45 -0.24 0.54
C PHE A 140 12.89 -0.57 0.14
N ALA A 141 13.20 -0.65 -1.15
CA ALA A 141 14.56 -0.89 -1.63
C ALA A 141 15.54 0.21 -1.18
N LEU A 142 15.10 1.47 -1.17
CA LEU A 142 15.90 2.59 -0.65
C LEU A 142 16.16 2.47 0.85
N LEU A 143 15.18 2.04 1.65
CA LEU A 143 15.38 1.79 3.09
C LEU A 143 16.37 0.63 3.31
N VAL A 144 16.26 -0.45 2.55
CA VAL A 144 17.21 -1.57 2.62
C VAL A 144 18.62 -1.11 2.21
N ALA A 145 18.74 -0.30 1.17
CA ALA A 145 20.03 0.25 0.73
C ALA A 145 20.63 1.24 1.73
N ALA A 146 19.80 2.00 2.46
CA ALA A 146 20.26 2.91 3.51
C ALA A 146 20.77 2.19 4.76
N LEU A 147 20.33 0.95 4.97
CA LEU A 147 20.77 0.08 6.08
C LEU A 147 22.06 -0.69 5.76
N ALA A 148 22.37 -0.88 4.47
CA ALA A 148 23.50 -1.67 3.99
C ALA A 148 24.82 -0.89 4.07
#